data_AF-A0A372DN70-F1
#
_entry.id   AF-A0A372DN70-F1
#
_cell.length_a   1.000
_cell.length_b   1.000
_cell.length_c   1.000
_cell.angle_alpha   90.00
_cell.angle_beta   90.00
_cell.angle_gamma   90.00
#
_symmetry.space_group_name_H-M   'P 1'
#
loop_
_entity.id
_entity.type
_entity.pdbx_description
1 polymer ?
#
loop_
_entity_poly.entity_id
_entity_poly.type
_entity_poly.pdbx_seq_one_letter_code
_entity_poly.pdbx_strand_id
1 'polypeptide(L)'
;MGGAIAWIFPPARVAIVVDRAFCAPNQWQLTTAAYRDRYQAHQQKAMVIERVILVGDLGEERLSPLPTPEDFARIATFGRSNAAVLNQWQQTNSLPPEFQGLRIELLRCGLHQPPQSP
;
A
#
# COMPACT_ATOMS: atom_id res chain seq x y z
N MET A 1 -1.98 -34.15 28.05
CA MET A 1 -2.66 -33.58 26.86
C MET A 1 -2.75 -32.07 27.03
N GLY A 2 -1.68 -31.34 26.71
CA GLY A 2 -1.71 -29.86 26.73
C GLY A 2 -2.17 -29.36 25.37
N GLY A 3 -3.36 -28.78 25.29
CA GLY A 3 -3.93 -28.30 24.04
C GLY A 3 -3.08 -27.16 23.47
N ALA A 4 -2.65 -27.29 22.22
CA ALA A 4 -2.07 -26.20 21.47
C ALA A 4 -3.18 -25.18 21.19
N ILE A 5 -3.21 -24.10 21.96
CA ILE A 5 -4.05 -22.94 21.66
C ILE A 5 -3.37 -22.28 20.46
N ALA A 6 -3.82 -22.60 19.26
CA ALA A 6 -3.46 -21.83 18.08
C ALA A 6 -3.98 -20.41 18.33
N TRP A 7 -3.10 -19.48 18.62
CA TRP A 7 -3.45 -18.08 18.76
C TRP A 7 -3.94 -17.58 17.40
N ILE A 8 -5.26 -17.51 17.22
CA ILE A 8 -5.89 -16.97 16.02
C ILE A 8 -5.82 -15.45 16.14
N PHE A 9 -4.64 -14.88 15.89
CA PHE A 9 -4.53 -13.43 15.77
C PHE A 9 -5.29 -12.99 14.51
N PRO A 10 -6.13 -11.95 14.58
CA PRO A 10 -6.78 -11.42 13.40
C PRO A 10 -5.72 -10.94 12.40
N PRO A 11 -5.97 -11.11 11.08
CA PRO A 11 -5.02 -10.68 10.06
C PRO A 11 -4.75 -9.18 10.17
N ALA A 12 -3.51 -8.78 9.92
CA ALA A 12 -3.11 -7.39 9.96
C ALA A 12 -3.91 -6.57 8.95
N ARG A 13 -4.48 -5.45 9.39
CA ARG A 13 -5.20 -4.52 8.53
C ARG A 13 -4.26 -3.44 8.03
N VAL A 14 -4.24 -3.24 6.73
CA VAL A 14 -3.30 -2.35 6.07
C VAL A 14 -4.04 -1.34 5.18
N ALA A 15 -3.50 -0.13 5.13
CA ALA A 15 -3.82 0.84 4.10
C ALA A 15 -2.59 1.01 3.20
N ILE A 16 -2.80 0.84 1.89
CA ILE A 16 -1.73 0.98 0.90
C ILE A 16 -1.75 2.42 0.41
N VAL A 17 -0.65 3.14 0.61
CA VAL A 17 -0.47 4.50 0.12
C VAL A 17 0.49 4.44 -1.06
N VAL A 18 0.09 4.99 -2.18
CA VAL A 18 0.82 4.89 -3.44
C VAL A 18 1.18 6.27 -3.92
N ASP A 19 2.46 6.54 -4.08
CA ASP A 19 2.92 7.76 -4.72
C ASP A 19 2.67 7.66 -6.24
N ARG A 20 1.74 8.47 -6.76
CA ARG A 20 1.39 8.52 -8.19
C ARG A 20 2.26 9.47 -9.00
N ALA A 21 3.32 10.02 -8.41
CA ALA A 21 4.32 10.82 -9.14
C ALA A 21 4.73 10.16 -10.46
N PHE A 22 5.12 10.98 -11.44
CA PHE A 22 5.58 10.48 -12.73
C PHE A 22 6.66 9.40 -12.55
N CYS A 23 6.41 8.26 -13.18
CA CYS A 23 7.20 7.06 -12.99
C CYS A 23 7.43 6.37 -14.33
N ALA A 24 8.68 5.97 -14.60
CA ALA A 24 8.98 5.23 -15.81
C ALA A 24 8.24 3.87 -15.80
N PRO A 25 7.79 3.36 -16.96
CA PRO A 25 6.98 2.13 -17.02
C PRO A 25 7.59 0.93 -16.30
N ASN A 26 8.92 0.78 -16.37
CA ASN A 26 9.65 -0.29 -15.68
C ASN A 26 9.58 -0.17 -14.14
N GLN A 27 9.68 1.03 -13.60
CA GLN A 27 9.56 1.28 -12.17
C GLN A 27 8.12 1.11 -11.70
N TRP A 28 7.15 1.51 -12.52
CA TRP A 28 5.73 1.32 -12.21
C TRP A 28 5.34 -0.16 -12.18
N GLN A 29 5.93 -0.97 -13.06
CA GLN A 29 5.77 -2.43 -13.04
C GLN A 29 6.24 -3.04 -11.71
N LEU A 30 7.32 -2.54 -11.10
CA LEU A 30 7.77 -3.01 -9.78
C LEU A 30 6.76 -2.66 -8.69
N THR A 31 6.24 -1.42 -8.70
CA THR A 31 5.18 -0.99 -7.78
C THR A 31 3.90 -1.80 -7.94
N THR A 32 3.53 -2.11 -9.18
CA THR A 32 2.37 -2.94 -9.52
C THR A 32 2.58 -4.39 -9.06
N ALA A 33 3.77 -4.95 -9.27
CA ALA A 33 4.11 -6.28 -8.78
C ALA A 33 4.01 -6.36 -7.26
N ALA A 34 4.53 -5.34 -6.55
CA ALA A 34 4.39 -5.23 -5.12
C ALA A 34 2.92 -5.24 -4.71
N TYR A 35 2.10 -4.37 -5.31
CA TYR A 35 0.66 -4.32 -5.04
C TYR A 35 -0.02 -5.68 -5.26
N ARG A 36 0.32 -6.38 -6.35
CA ARG A 36 -0.21 -7.72 -6.65
C ARG A 36 0.12 -8.72 -5.54
N ASP A 37 1.34 -8.73 -5.01
CA ASP A 37 1.71 -9.62 -3.90
C ASP A 37 0.86 -9.32 -2.66
N ARG A 38 0.59 -8.03 -2.39
CA ARG A 38 -0.25 -7.60 -1.26
C ARG A 38 -1.70 -8.02 -1.50
N TYR A 39 -2.20 -7.85 -2.71
CA TYR A 39 -3.54 -8.27 -3.09
C TYR A 39 -3.71 -9.79 -2.98
N GLN A 40 -2.70 -10.58 -3.34
CA GLN A 40 -2.72 -12.02 -3.14
C GLN A 40 -2.75 -12.39 -1.65
N ALA A 41 -1.94 -11.72 -0.81
CA ALA A 41 -1.98 -11.92 0.64
C ALA A 41 -3.34 -11.53 1.25
N HIS A 42 -4.01 -10.51 0.69
CA HIS A 42 -5.40 -10.18 1.02
C HIS A 42 -6.34 -11.35 0.68
N GLN A 43 -6.28 -11.87 -0.56
CA GLN A 43 -7.13 -12.98 -0.99
C GLN A 43 -6.92 -14.25 -0.15
N GLN A 44 -5.69 -14.49 0.28
CA GLN A 44 -5.33 -15.61 1.15
C GLN A 44 -5.68 -15.39 2.63
N LYS A 45 -6.26 -14.23 2.98
CA LYS A 45 -6.60 -13.82 4.36
C LYS A 45 -5.39 -13.75 5.29
N ALA A 46 -4.18 -13.64 4.75
CA ALA A 46 -2.96 -13.42 5.52
C ALA A 46 -2.88 -11.97 6.02
N MET A 47 -3.49 -11.03 5.29
CA MET A 47 -3.71 -9.65 5.71
C MET A 47 -5.02 -9.11 5.12
N VAL A 48 -5.44 -7.90 5.50
CA VAL A 48 -6.62 -7.24 4.96
C VAL A 48 -6.23 -5.86 4.46
N ILE A 49 -6.38 -5.62 3.16
CA ILE A 49 -6.23 -4.27 2.59
C ILE A 49 -7.57 -3.55 2.73
N GLU A 50 -7.61 -2.56 3.63
CA GLU A 50 -8.80 -1.75 3.91
C GLU A 50 -8.99 -0.63 2.89
N ARG A 51 -7.88 -0.13 2.33
CA ARG A 51 -7.91 0.96 1.35
C ARG A 51 -6.63 1.06 0.54
N VAL A 52 -6.76 1.62 -0.66
CA VAL A 52 -5.66 2.12 -1.47
C VAL A 52 -5.82 3.62 -1.63
N ILE A 53 -4.79 4.38 -1.31
CA ILE A 53 -4.75 5.84 -1.38
C ILE A 53 -3.67 6.22 -2.38
N LEU A 54 -4.03 6.96 -3.42
CA LEU A 54 -3.10 7.50 -4.39
C LEU A 54 -2.75 8.93 -3.99
N VAL A 55 -1.47 9.24 -3.86
CA VAL A 55 -0.96 10.53 -3.38
C VAL A 55 -0.06 11.14 -4.45
N GLY A 56 -0.24 12.43 -4.73
CA GLY A 56 0.65 13.21 -5.58
C GLY A 56 0.56 14.70 -5.26
N ASP A 57 1.28 15.52 -6.03
CA ASP A 57 1.16 16.98 -6.01
C ASP A 57 -0.23 17.49 -6.42
N LEU A 58 -0.96 16.69 -7.21
CA LEU A 58 -2.33 16.98 -7.61
C LEU A 58 -3.38 16.61 -6.56
N GLY A 59 -2.97 16.04 -5.43
CA GLY A 59 -3.83 15.71 -4.29
C GLY A 59 -3.84 14.24 -3.93
N GLU A 60 -4.80 13.87 -3.08
CA GLU A 60 -5.04 12.50 -2.62
C GLU A 60 -6.33 11.94 -3.21
N GLU A 61 -6.29 10.68 -3.64
CA GLU A 61 -7.44 9.97 -4.17
C GLU A 61 -7.59 8.63 -3.45
N ARG A 62 -8.75 8.39 -2.84
CA ARG A 62 -9.04 7.16 -2.11
C ARG A 62 -9.81 6.23 -3.03
N LEU A 63 -9.21 5.09 -3.37
CA LEU A 63 -9.86 4.12 -4.24
C LEU A 63 -10.85 3.27 -3.45
N SER A 64 -12.10 3.27 -3.90
CA SER A 64 -13.15 2.38 -3.43
C SER A 64 -14.07 2.04 -4.61
N PRO A 65 -14.25 0.77 -4.99
CA PRO A 65 -13.75 -0.44 -4.31
C PRO A 65 -12.22 -0.65 -4.43
N LEU A 66 -11.69 -1.63 -3.69
CA LEU A 66 -10.28 -2.02 -3.79
C LEU A 66 -9.96 -2.44 -5.23
N PRO A 67 -9.00 -1.79 -5.93
CA PRO A 67 -8.74 -2.08 -7.33
C PRO A 67 -8.12 -3.47 -7.48
N THR A 68 -8.43 -4.16 -8.58
CA THR A 68 -7.70 -5.39 -8.95
C THR A 68 -6.25 -5.06 -9.33
N PRO A 69 -5.32 -6.02 -9.29
CA PRO A 69 -3.96 -5.79 -9.77
C PRO A 69 -3.91 -5.28 -11.21
N GLU A 70 -4.83 -5.74 -12.07
CA GLU A 70 -4.94 -5.33 -13.47
C GLU A 70 -5.41 -3.88 -13.61
N ASP A 71 -6.40 -3.46 -12.83
CA ASP A 71 -6.87 -2.07 -12.80
C ASP A 71 -5.81 -1.14 -12.20
N PHE A 72 -5.15 -1.60 -11.14
CA PHE A 72 -4.07 -0.87 -10.50
C PHE A 72 -2.91 -0.60 -11.46
N ALA A 73 -2.53 -1.60 -12.25
CA ALA A 73 -1.48 -1.48 -13.27
C ALA A 73 -1.77 -0.38 -14.31
N ARG A 74 -3.05 -0.10 -14.58
CA ARG A 74 -3.51 0.89 -15.56
C ARG A 74 -3.64 2.30 -15.00
N ILE A 75 -3.44 2.50 -13.69
CA ILE A 75 -3.45 3.83 -13.09
C ILE A 75 -2.33 4.65 -13.72
N ALA A 76 -2.70 5.82 -14.25
CA ALA A 76 -1.74 6.76 -14.80
C ALA A 76 -0.88 7.35 -13.67
N THR A 77 0.44 7.36 -13.88
CA THR A 77 1.42 8.00 -13.01
C THR A 77 1.85 9.33 -13.62
N PHE A 78 1.47 10.43 -12.99
CA PHE A 78 1.69 11.78 -13.49
C PHE A 78 1.85 12.76 -12.34
N GLY A 79 2.42 13.92 -12.65
CA GLY A 79 2.75 14.93 -11.65
C GLY A 79 4.04 14.62 -10.88
N ARG A 80 4.16 15.19 -9.70
CA ARG A 80 5.33 15.12 -8.82
C ARG A 80 4.97 14.50 -7.48
N SER A 81 5.98 13.93 -6.85
CA SER A 81 5.86 13.35 -5.52
C SER A 81 5.65 14.46 -4.49
N ASN A 82 4.66 14.29 -3.62
CA ASN A 82 4.40 15.24 -2.54
C ASN A 82 4.98 14.71 -1.23
N ALA A 83 6.25 15.04 -0.96
CA ALA A 83 6.98 14.53 0.19
C ALA A 83 6.31 14.91 1.53
N ALA A 84 5.68 16.08 1.63
CA ALA A 84 4.99 16.50 2.85
C ALA A 84 3.82 15.55 3.17
N VAL A 85 3.01 15.24 2.16
CA VAL A 85 1.88 14.32 2.31
C VAL A 85 2.37 12.89 2.57
N LEU A 86 3.38 12.41 1.84
CA LEU A 86 3.94 11.08 2.08
C LEU A 86 4.52 10.93 3.51
N ASN A 87 5.18 11.97 4.02
CA ASN A 87 5.67 12.00 5.39
C ASN A 87 4.52 12.00 6.40
N GLN A 88 3.41 12.67 6.10
CA GLN A 88 2.20 12.60 6.93
C GLN A 88 1.68 11.17 7.02
N TRP A 89 1.63 10.44 5.90
CA TRP A 89 1.20 9.03 5.88
C TRP A 89 2.16 8.07 6.59
N GLN A 90 3.42 8.47 6.79
CA GLN A 90 4.38 7.71 7.60
C GLN A 90 4.25 7.99 9.11
N GLN A 91 3.65 9.12 9.48
CA GLN A 91 3.52 9.55 10.87
C GLN A 91 2.15 9.15 11.42
N THR A 92 2.10 8.11 12.25
CA THR A 92 0.84 7.58 12.82
C THR A 92 -0.02 8.65 13.53
N ASN A 93 0.61 9.65 14.15
CA ASN A 93 -0.09 10.72 14.88
C ASN A 93 -0.80 11.74 13.99
N SER A 94 -0.50 11.78 12.69
CA SER A 94 -1.10 12.71 11.72
C SER A 94 -2.02 12.01 10.71
N LEU A 95 -2.26 10.71 10.92
CA LEU A 95 -3.22 9.94 10.13
C LEU A 95 -4.65 10.37 10.44
N PRO A 96 -5.52 10.47 9.41
CA PRO A 96 -6.94 10.68 9.64
C PRO A 96 -7.54 9.59 10.55
N PRO A 97 -8.58 9.89 11.34
CA PRO A 97 -9.18 8.96 12.30
C PRO A 97 -9.55 7.61 11.67
N GLU A 98 -10.01 7.61 10.42
CA GLU A 98 -10.41 6.40 9.71
C GLU A 98 -9.23 5.46 9.35
N PHE A 99 -7.99 5.92 9.45
CA PHE A 99 -6.78 5.11 9.22
C PHE A 99 -6.02 4.82 10.52
N GLN A 100 -6.49 5.31 11.67
CA GLN A 100 -5.87 5.02 12.95
C GLN A 100 -6.01 3.52 13.28
N GLY A 101 -4.90 2.90 13.68
CA GLY A 101 -4.83 1.46 13.93
C GLY A 101 -4.59 0.60 12.69
N LEU A 102 -4.51 1.20 11.49
CA LEU A 102 -4.05 0.52 10.29
C LEU A 102 -2.53 0.61 10.16
N ARG A 103 -1.91 -0.45 9.65
CA ARG A 103 -0.52 -0.40 9.22
C ARG A 103 -0.46 0.26 7.85
N ILE A 104 0.32 1.32 7.71
CA ILE A 104 0.50 2.00 6.43
C ILE A 104 1.61 1.32 5.65
N GLU A 105 1.32 0.84 4.43
CA GLU A 105 2.33 0.39 3.48
C GLU A 105 2.49 1.42 2.38
N LEU A 106 3.66 2.06 2.33
CA LEU A 106 3.97 3.02 1.28
C LEU A 106 4.59 2.31 0.07
N LEU A 107 3.93 2.44 -1.08
CA LEU A 107 4.43 2.01 -2.38
C LEU A 107 4.84 3.25 -3.18
N ARG A 108 6.12 3.32 -3.54
CA ARG A 108 6.66 4.43 -4.33
C ARG A 108 7.59 3.92 -5.41
N CYS A 109 7.49 4.54 -6.58
CA CYS A 109 8.41 4.28 -7.67
C CYS A 109 9.85 4.61 -7.26
N GLY A 110 10.78 3.69 -7.53
CA GLY A 110 12.18 3.83 -7.18
C GLY A 110 12.54 3.54 -5.72
N LEU A 111 11.58 3.25 -4.84
CA LEU A 111 11.82 2.82 -3.45
C LEU A 111 11.56 1.32 -3.21
N HIS A 112 11.25 0.55 -4.26
CA HIS A 112 11.35 -0.91 -4.17
C HIS A 112 12.83 -1.31 -4.11
N GLN A 113 13.44 -1.19 -2.93
CA GLN A 113 14.56 -2.03 -2.61
C GLN A 113 14.00 -3.46 -2.58
N PRO A 114 14.45 -4.37 -3.47
CA PRO A 114 14.22 -5.79 -3.25
C PRO A 114 14.73 -6.15 -1.85
N PRO A 115 14.16 -7.16 -1.18
CA PRO A 115 14.73 -7.63 0.08
C PRO A 115 16.22 -7.86 -0.14
N GLN A 116 17.06 -7.06 0.52
CA GLN A 116 18.48 -7.32 0.51
C GLN A 116 18.67 -8.57 1.36
N SER A 117 18.95 -9.67 0.68
CA SER A 117 19.42 -10.91 1.26
C SER A 117 20.84 -11.15 0.77
N PRO A 118 21.68 -11.76 1.61
CA PRO A 118 22.20 -11.29 2.91
C PRO A 118 23.51 -10.49 2.77
#